data_AF-A0A9D8MK22-F1
#
_entry.id   AF-A0A9D8MK22-F1
#
_cell.length_a   1.000
_cell.length_b   1.000
_cell.length_c   1.000
_cell.angle_alpha   90.00
_cell.angle_beta   90.00
_cell.angle_gamma   90.00
#
_symmetry.space_group_name_H-M   'P 1'
#
loop_
_entity.id
_entity.type
_entity.pdbx_description
1 polymer ?
#
loop_
_entity_poly.entity_id
_entity_poly.type
_entity_poly.pdbx_seq_one_letter_code
_entity_poly.pdbx_strand_id
1 'polypeptide(L)'
;MKNESYAKAEAYLANPDQLCYARLARLEEGSARGQRIIDVFNGTGLAFTVTPDRGMNLVECSYRGIPVAFRTPCGHRGVSGDWLKDW
;
A
#
# COMPACT_ATOMS: atom_id res chain seq x y z
N MET A 1 15.30 2.71 15.89
CA MET A 1 15.98 4.03 15.79
C MET A 1 15.07 4.95 14.99
N LYS A 2 14.60 6.05 15.58
CA LYS A 2 13.78 7.06 14.87
C LYS A 2 14.70 7.88 13.97
N ASN A 3 14.23 8.27 12.77
CA ASN A 3 15.01 9.19 11.94
C ASN A 3 14.94 10.62 12.51
N GLU A 4 15.93 11.45 12.18
CA GLU A 4 16.04 12.82 12.73
C GLU A 4 14.85 13.71 12.35
N SER A 5 14.31 13.55 11.14
CA SER A 5 13.15 14.31 10.68
C SER A 5 11.90 14.03 11.51
N TYR A 6 11.68 12.77 11.89
CA TYR A 6 10.56 12.35 12.73
C TYR A 6 10.74 12.89 14.15
N ALA A 7 11.95 12.77 14.72
CA ALA A 7 12.26 13.27 16.06
C ALA A 7 11.97 14.78 16.21
N LYS A 8 12.25 15.57 15.16
CA LYS A 8 11.94 17.01 15.14
C LYS A 8 10.45 17.30 15.09
N ALA A 9 9.69 16.50 14.34
CA ALA A 9 8.27 16.72 14.14
C ALA A 9 7.41 16.17 15.28
N GLU A 10 7.88 15.17 16.02
CA GLU A 10 7.15 14.44 17.08
C GLU A 10 6.48 15.37 18.12
N ALA A 11 7.14 16.45 18.52
CA ALA A 11 6.59 17.42 19.48
C ALA A 11 5.35 18.17 18.97
N TYR A 12 5.10 18.16 17.66
CA TYR A 12 4.00 18.88 17.00
C TYR A 12 2.89 17.94 16.51
N LEU A 13 3.02 16.64 16.71
CA LEU A 13 2.04 15.65 16.23
C LEU A 13 1.08 15.29 17.35
N ALA A 14 -0.21 15.39 17.06
CA ALA A 14 -1.23 14.78 17.91
C ALA A 14 -1.34 13.27 17.63
N ASN A 15 -1.07 12.85 16.39
CA ASN A 15 -1.10 11.45 16.00
C ASN A 15 0.08 11.14 15.04
N PRO A 16 0.92 10.12 15.32
CA PRO A 16 2.04 9.74 14.44
C PRO A 16 1.61 9.35 13.01
N ASP A 17 0.37 8.90 12.82
CA ASP A 17 -0.20 8.58 11.51
C ASP A 17 -0.20 9.77 10.54
N GLN A 18 -0.07 11.01 11.07
CA GLN A 18 0.09 12.22 10.26
C GLN A 18 1.41 12.23 9.49
N LEU A 19 2.45 11.53 9.96
CA LEU A 19 3.74 11.42 9.28
C LEU A 19 3.97 10.06 8.68
N CYS A 20 3.64 8.99 9.38
CA CYS A 20 3.88 7.64 8.93
C CYS A 20 2.74 6.72 9.36
N TYR A 21 2.24 5.90 8.44
CA TYR A 21 1.08 5.07 8.69
C TYR A 21 1.19 3.74 7.96
N ALA A 22 0.44 2.77 8.46
CA ALA A 22 0.04 1.58 7.73
C ALA A 22 -1.49 1.47 7.87
N ARG A 23 -2.22 1.64 6.78
CA ARG A 23 -3.70 1.67 6.78
C ARG A 23 -4.24 0.49 6.00
N LEU A 24 -5.04 -0.34 6.68
CA LEU A 24 -5.86 -1.34 6.03
C LEU A 24 -7.05 -0.66 5.34
N ALA A 25 -7.23 -0.91 4.05
CA ALA A 25 -8.37 -0.44 3.27
C ALA A 25 -8.92 -1.58 2.40
N ARG A 26 -10.11 -1.37 1.86
CA ARG A 26 -10.76 -2.30 0.92
C ARG A 26 -11.03 -1.58 -0.38
N LEU A 27 -10.71 -2.24 -1.50
CA LEU A 27 -11.03 -1.73 -2.83
C LEU A 27 -12.54 -1.85 -3.05
N GLU A 28 -13.20 -0.71 -3.26
CA GLU A 28 -14.65 -0.68 -3.39
C GLU A 28 -15.11 -0.96 -4.82
N GLU A 29 -14.28 -0.77 -5.85
CA GLU A 29 -14.64 -0.90 -7.27
C GLU A 29 -13.59 -1.61 -8.13
N GLY A 30 -13.93 -1.86 -9.39
CA GLY A 30 -13.04 -2.46 -10.39
C GLY A 30 -12.86 -3.97 -10.25
N SER A 31 -11.87 -4.52 -10.97
CA SER A 31 -11.59 -5.95 -11.01
C SER A 31 -11.21 -6.53 -9.63
N ALA A 32 -10.57 -5.73 -8.78
CA ALA A 32 -10.14 -6.13 -7.45
C ALA A 32 -11.15 -5.74 -6.35
N ARG A 33 -12.40 -5.41 -6.71
CA ARG A 33 -13.47 -5.10 -5.75
C ARG A 33 -13.53 -6.15 -4.64
N GLY A 34 -13.57 -5.68 -3.40
CA GLY A 34 -13.62 -6.52 -2.20
C GLY A 34 -12.27 -6.97 -1.67
N GLN A 35 -11.17 -6.82 -2.42
CA GLN A 35 -9.84 -7.10 -1.90
C GLN A 35 -9.37 -6.05 -0.91
N ARG A 36 -8.62 -6.51 0.09
CA ARG A 36 -7.92 -5.68 1.05
C ARG A 36 -6.58 -5.24 0.49
N ILE A 37 -6.23 -4.00 0.83
CA ILE A 37 -4.89 -3.42 0.61
C ILE A 37 -4.38 -2.85 1.92
N ILE A 38 -3.06 -2.76 2.06
CA ILE A 38 -2.42 -2.03 3.15
C ILE A 38 -1.58 -0.93 2.53
N ASP A 39 -2.00 0.32 2.70
CA ASP A 39 -1.24 1.48 2.27
C ASP A 39 -0.23 1.87 3.35
N VAL A 40 1.03 1.96 2.99
CA VAL A 40 2.12 2.26 3.92
C VAL A 40 2.85 3.51 3.47
N PHE A 41 3.10 4.41 4.41
CA PHE A 41 3.96 5.57 4.22
C PHE A 41 4.92 5.71 5.40
N ASN A 42 6.21 5.88 5.11
CA ASN A 42 7.24 5.91 6.15
C ASN A 42 7.61 7.32 6.65
N GLY A 43 6.98 8.38 6.13
CA GLY A 43 7.26 9.77 6.51
C GLY A 43 8.49 10.41 5.89
N THR A 44 9.33 9.67 5.15
CA THR A 44 10.54 10.22 4.49
C THR A 44 10.55 10.00 2.98
N GLY A 45 9.40 9.67 2.42
CA GLY A 45 9.16 9.60 0.99
C GLY A 45 8.97 8.19 0.44
N LEU A 46 9.18 7.12 1.22
CA LEU A 46 8.82 5.78 0.77
C LEU A 46 7.32 5.55 1.03
N ALA A 47 6.58 5.30 -0.04
CA ALA A 47 5.17 4.93 -0.02
C ALA A 47 4.96 3.65 -0.82
N PHE A 48 4.23 2.68 -0.27
CA PHE A 48 3.93 1.43 -0.99
C PHE A 48 2.60 0.84 -0.54
N THR A 49 2.01 0.04 -1.42
CA THR A 49 0.73 -0.64 -1.18
C THR A 49 0.93 -2.15 -1.25
N VAL A 50 0.48 -2.84 -0.19
CA VAL A 50 0.55 -4.30 -0.06
C VAL A 50 -0.81 -4.91 -0.36
N THR A 51 -0.85 -6.02 -1.10
CA THR A 51 -2.08 -6.82 -1.28
C THR A 51 -2.05 -8.09 -0.41
N PRO A 52 -2.60 -8.06 0.82
CA PRO A 52 -2.62 -9.22 1.71
C PRO A 52 -3.37 -10.42 1.12
N ASP A 53 -4.42 -10.18 0.34
CA ASP A 53 -5.22 -11.25 -0.28
C ASP A 53 -4.53 -11.89 -1.50
N ARG A 54 -3.35 -11.39 -1.89
CA ARG A 54 -2.56 -11.85 -3.04
C ARG A 54 -1.10 -12.13 -2.68
N GLY A 55 -0.87 -12.77 -1.54
CA GLY A 55 0.47 -13.20 -1.13
C GLY A 55 1.40 -12.05 -0.74
N MET A 56 0.86 -10.95 -0.19
CA MET A 56 1.63 -9.80 0.29
C MET A 56 2.47 -9.09 -0.78
N ASN A 57 2.03 -9.12 -2.05
CA ASN A 57 2.72 -8.41 -3.12
C ASN A 57 2.73 -6.88 -2.92
N LEU A 58 3.83 -6.22 -3.35
CA LEU A 58 3.95 -4.77 -3.44
C LEU A 58 3.48 -4.30 -4.82
N VAL A 59 2.21 -3.92 -4.90
CA VAL A 59 1.55 -3.55 -6.17
C VAL A 59 1.84 -2.12 -6.60
N GLU A 60 2.12 -1.26 -5.63
CA GLU A 60 2.54 0.12 -5.84
C GLU A 60 3.71 0.42 -4.91
N CYS A 61 4.70 1.14 -5.43
CA CYS A 61 5.83 1.60 -4.64
C CYS A 61 6.41 2.85 -5.29
N SER A 62 6.62 3.88 -4.48
CA SER A 62 7.29 5.11 -4.90
C SER A 62 8.26 5.57 -3.82
N TYR A 63 9.35 6.19 -4.26
CA TYR A 63 10.29 6.88 -3.40
C TYR A 63 10.35 8.35 -3.78
N ARG A 64 9.98 9.24 -2.85
CA ARG A 64 9.91 10.68 -3.05
C ARG A 64 9.10 11.06 -4.30
N GLY A 65 7.98 10.35 -4.52
CA GLY A 65 7.10 10.54 -5.68
C GLY A 65 7.57 9.88 -6.97
N ILE A 66 8.78 9.30 -7.01
CA ILE A 66 9.28 8.57 -8.19
C ILE A 66 8.79 7.12 -8.10
N PRO A 67 8.01 6.63 -9.07
CA PRO A 67 7.55 5.24 -9.07
C PRO A 67 8.71 4.27 -9.27
N VAL A 68 8.79 3.24 -8.44
CA VAL A 68 9.83 2.19 -8.51
C VAL A 68 9.25 0.79 -8.71
N ALA A 69 7.94 0.60 -8.52
CA ALA A 69 7.26 -0.65 -8.85
C ALA A 69 6.86 -0.69 -10.33
N PHE A 70 7.06 -1.86 -10.96
CA PHE A 70 6.48 -2.14 -12.27
C PHE A 70 4.98 -2.41 -12.15
N ARG A 71 4.16 -1.64 -12.86
CA ARG A 71 2.71 -1.89 -12.97
C ARG A 71 2.36 -2.46 -14.33
N THR A 72 1.74 -3.62 -14.34
CA THR A 72 1.23 -4.24 -15.57
C THR A 72 -0.01 -3.47 -16.09
N PRO A 73 -0.35 -3.58 -17.38
CA PRO A 73 -1.59 -3.03 -17.93
C PRO A 73 -2.87 -3.55 -17.24
N CYS A 74 -2.79 -4.72 -16.61
CA CYS A 74 -3.90 -5.35 -15.90
C CYS A 74 -4.27 -4.62 -14.59
N GLY A 75 -3.36 -3.82 -14.02
CA GLY A 75 -3.59 -3.12 -12.76
C GLY A 75 -3.91 -4.05 -11.58
N HIS A 76 -4.75 -3.56 -10.66
CA HIS A 76 -5.27 -4.35 -9.54
C HIS A 76 -6.28 -5.40 -10.06
N ARG A 77 -5.86 -6.67 -10.07
CA ARG A 77 -6.70 -7.80 -10.50
C ARG A 77 -7.25 -8.59 -9.31
N GLY A 78 -8.56 -8.79 -9.35
CA GLY A 78 -9.32 -9.76 -8.57
C GLY A 78 -8.70 -11.15 -8.58
N VAL A 79 -8.95 -11.96 -7.55
CA VAL A 79 -8.84 -13.43 -7.64
C VAL A 79 -10.12 -13.92 -8.31
N SER A 80 -10.40 -13.42 -9.51
CA SER A 80 -11.55 -13.84 -10.32
C SER A 80 -10.98 -14.51 -11.56
N GLY A 81 -10.55 -15.74 -11.35
CA GLY A 81 -10.26 -16.67 -12.41
C GLY A 81 -11.04 -17.93 -12.14
N ASP A 82 -12.08 -18.16 -12.94
CA ASP A 82 -12.84 -19.41 -12.92
C ASP A 82 -11.98 -20.63 -13.31
N TRP A 83 -10.71 -20.43 -13.68
CA TRP A 83 -9.74 -21.49 -13.99
C TRP A 83 -9.41 -22.43 -12.82
N LEU A 84 -9.85 -22.13 -11.60
CA LEU A 84 -9.76 -22.99 -10.41
C LEU A 84 -11.14 -23.43 -9.90
N LYS A 85 -12.24 -23.16 -10.60
CA LYS A 85 -13.59 -23.54 -10.16
C LYS A 85 -14.10 -24.87 -10.73
N ASP A 86 -13.37 -25.45 -11.68
CA ASP A 86 -13.79 -26.64 -12.43
C ASP A 86 -12.91 -27.89 -12.17
N TRP A 87 -12.31 -27.99 -10.98
CA TRP A 87 -11.75 -29.25 -10.44
C TRP A 87 -12.48 -29.63 -9.15
#